data_AF-A0A7K2XM29-F1
#
_entry.id   AF-A0A7K2XM29-F1
#
_cell.length_a   1.000
_cell.length_b   1.000
_cell.length_c   1.000
_cell.angle_alpha   90.00
_cell.angle_beta   90.00
_cell.angle_gamma   90.00
#
_symmetry.space_group_name_H-M   'P 1'
#
loop_
_entity.id
_entity.type
_entity.pdbx_description
1 polymer ?
#
loop_
_entity_poly.entity_id
_entity_poly.type
_entity_poly.pdbx_seq_one_letter_code
_entity_poly.pdbx_strand_id
1 'polypeptide(L)'
;LELASTTAVKAAAVSGAGPAVLSELAITEELASRRLVAVPVEGVLLRRDLRAVWPAGHRPTGPARDLLSLTRDRPGDLSRGR
;
A
#
# COMPACT_ATOMS: atom_id res chain seq x y z
N LEU A 1 -11.69 16.03 5.23
CA LEU A 1 -11.66 15.32 6.52
C LEU A 1 -10.21 14.93 6.79
N GLU A 2 -9.67 15.29 7.96
CA GLU A 2 -8.32 14.86 8.36
C GLU A 2 -8.47 13.80 9.46
N LEU A 3 -7.84 12.64 9.25
CA LEU A 3 -7.95 11.49 10.15
C LEU A 3 -6.55 10.98 10.48
N ALA A 4 -6.32 10.64 11.74
CA ALA A 4 -4.99 10.33 12.26
C ALA A 4 -4.46 8.93 11.86
N SER A 5 -5.23 8.10 11.15
CA SER A 5 -4.81 6.76 10.77
C SER A 5 -5.52 6.21 9.54
N THR A 6 -4.90 5.22 8.88
CA THR A 6 -5.49 4.49 7.75
C THR A 6 -6.75 3.73 8.15
N THR A 7 -6.80 3.19 9.38
CA THR A 7 -7.99 2.51 9.90
C THR A 7 -9.17 3.46 10.04
N ALA A 8 -8.95 4.67 10.55
CA ALA A 8 -10.00 5.69 10.66
C ALA A 8 -10.49 6.13 9.27
N VAL A 9 -9.58 6.34 8.31
CA VAL A 9 -9.93 6.68 6.93
C VAL A 9 -10.77 5.57 6.28
N LYS A 10 -10.38 4.30 6.45
CA LYS A 10 -11.15 3.16 5.96
C LYS A 10 -12.56 3.12 6.55
N ALA A 11 -12.68 3.26 7.87
CA ALA A 11 -13.98 3.25 8.55
C ALA A 11 -14.90 4.37 8.05
N ALA A 12 -14.36 5.58 7.86
CA ALA A 12 -15.12 6.71 7.33
C ALA A 12 -15.63 6.47 5.89
N ALA A 13 -14.80 5.87 5.03
CA ALA A 13 -15.21 5.52 3.68
C ALA A 13 -16.31 4.44 3.68
N VAL A 14 -16.14 3.39 4.49
CA VAL A 14 -17.14 2.32 4.65
C VAL A 14 -18.46 2.85 5.21
N SER A 15 -18.42 3.83 6.12
CA SER A 15 -19.63 4.46 6.68
C SER A 15 -20.25 5.52 5.77
N GLY A 16 -19.73 5.73 4.56
CA GLY A 16 -20.29 6.66 3.58
C GLY A 16 -19.97 8.14 3.85
N ALA A 17 -18.98 8.45 4.68
CA ALA A 17 -18.56 9.84 4.92
C ALA A 17 -17.92 10.50 3.68
N GLY A 18 -17.51 9.71 2.68
CA GLY A 18 -16.97 10.18 1.41
C GLY A 18 -15.93 9.22 0.81
N PRO A 19 -15.45 9.48 -0.41
CA PRO A 19 -14.38 8.70 -1.03
C PRO A 19 -13.04 8.91 -0.30
N ALA A 20 -12.16 7.90 -0.36
CA ALA A 20 -10.83 7.95 0.22
C ALA A 20 -9.79 7.31 -0.70
N VAL A 21 -8.55 7.79 -0.59
CA VAL A 21 -7.37 7.20 -1.25
C VAL A 21 -6.60 6.38 -0.21
N LEU A 22 -6.50 5.07 -0.43
CA LEU A 22 -5.86 4.13 0.47
C LEU A 22 -4.98 3.15 -0.31
N SER A 23 -4.00 2.55 0.37
CA SER A 23 -3.25 1.43 -0.20
C SER A 23 -4.21 0.24 -0.40
N GLU A 24 -4.19 -0.37 -1.58
CA GLU A 24 -5.02 -1.54 -1.92
C GLU A 24 -4.85 -2.67 -0.90
N LEU A 25 -3.61 -2.92 -0.45
CA LEU A 25 -3.28 -3.91 0.57
C LEU A 25 -4.01 -3.71 1.91
N ALA A 26 -4.47 -2.49 2.22
CA ALA A 26 -5.17 -2.19 3.47
C ALA A 26 -6.70 -2.38 3.37
N ILE A 27 -7.22 -2.58 2.15
CA ILE A 27 -8.66 -2.64 1.84
C ILE A 27 -9.06 -3.86 0.99
N THR A 28 -8.19 -4.86 0.88
CA THR A 28 -8.42 -6.08 0.07
C THR A 28 -9.74 -6.77 0.43
N GLU A 29 -10.05 -6.90 1.73
CA GLU A 29 -11.27 -7.57 2.17
C GLU A 29 -12.53 -6.76 1.82
N GLU A 30 -12.48 -5.44 1.97
CA GLU A 30 -13.59 -4.55 1.62
C GLU A 30 -13.88 -4.55 0.12
N LEU A 31 -12.85 -4.68 -0.73
CA LEU A 31 -13.03 -4.85 -2.17
C LEU A 31 -13.60 -6.23 -2.50
N ALA A 32 -13.05 -7.30 -1.92
CA ALA A 32 -13.52 -8.67 -2.16
C ALA A 32 -14.99 -8.85 -1.76
N SER A 33 -15.40 -8.24 -0.65
CA SER A 33 -16.78 -8.26 -0.14
C SER A 33 -17.68 -7.20 -0.75
N ARG A 34 -17.16 -6.33 -1.63
CA ARG A 34 -17.86 -5.18 -2.23
C ARG A 34 -18.45 -4.18 -1.22
N ARG A 35 -17.89 -4.12 -0.01
CA ARG A 35 -18.19 -3.03 0.95
C ARG A 35 -17.57 -1.71 0.50
N LEU A 36 -16.49 -1.78 -0.27
CA LEU A 36 -15.91 -0.66 -1.01
C LEU A 36 -15.78 -1.05 -2.48
N VAL A 37 -15.73 -0.04 -3.34
CA VAL A 37 -15.46 -0.19 -4.77
C VAL A 37 -14.30 0.72 -5.16
N ALA A 38 -13.45 0.24 -6.07
CA ALA A 38 -12.40 1.07 -6.65
C ALA A 38 -13.04 2.02 -7.67
N VAL A 39 -12.78 3.33 -7.53
CA VAL A 39 -13.21 4.36 -8.47
C VAL A 39 -12.05 4.64 -9.42
N PRO A 40 -12.18 4.42 -10.75
CA PRO A 40 -11.14 4.78 -11.70
C PRO A 40 -10.89 6.29 -11.71
N VAL A 41 -9.63 6.71 -11.64
CA VAL A 41 -9.23 8.12 -11.70
C VAL A 41 -8.17 8.27 -12.80
N GLU A 42 -8.49 9.05 -13.83
CA GLU A 42 -7.59 9.31 -14.94
C GLU A 42 -6.45 10.27 -14.53
N GLY A 43 -5.26 10.07 -15.12
CA GLY A 43 -4.11 10.96 -14.90
C GLY A 43 -3.42 10.83 -13.54
N VAL A 44 -3.85 9.89 -12.69
CA VAL A 44 -3.31 9.71 -11.34
C VAL A 44 -2.50 8.42 -11.23
N LEU A 45 -1.18 8.57 -11.08
CA LEU A 45 -0.25 7.48 -10.81
C LEU A 45 0.27 7.58 -9.38
N LEU A 46 -0.32 6.81 -8.46
CA LEU A 46 0.08 6.77 -7.06
C LEU A 46 1.00 5.56 -6.83
N ARG A 47 2.31 5.77 -6.99
CA ARG A 47 3.33 4.77 -6.65
C ARG A 47 3.92 5.08 -5.28
N ARG A 48 4.03 4.06 -4.43
CA ARG A 48 4.66 4.17 -3.11
C ARG A 48 5.94 3.35 -3.08
N ASP A 49 7.09 4.03 -3.03
CA ASP A 49 8.35 3.37 -2.73
C ASP A 49 8.40 3.01 -1.24
N LEU A 50 8.53 1.72 -0.94
CA LEU A 50 8.85 1.26 0.41
C LEU A 50 10.38 1.24 0.56
N ARG A 51 10.90 1.95 1.55
CA ARG A 51 12.34 2.03 1.85
C ARG A 51 12.61 1.37 3.19
N ALA A 52 13.50 0.38 3.20
CA ALA A 52 14.06 -0.14 4.43
C ALA A 52 15.09 0.87 4.97
N VAL A 53 14.94 1.26 6.24
CA VAL A 53 15.80 2.25 6.90
C VAL A 53 16.39 1.65 8.18
N TRP A 54 17.64 2.01 8.48
CA TRP A 54 18.36 1.61 9.69
C TRP A 54 19.37 2.70 10.08
N PRO A 55 19.82 2.76 11.35
CA PRO A 55 20.82 3.73 11.79
C PRO A 55 22.12 3.61 10.99
N ALA A 56 22.81 4.72 10.81
CA ALA A 56 24.12 4.72 10.16
C ALA A 56 25.07 3.74 10.88
N GLY A 57 25.86 2.99 10.11
CA GLY A 57 26.77 1.96 10.62
C GLY A 57 26.12 0.62 11.00
N HIS A 58 24.78 0.53 11.08
CA HIS A 58 24.07 -0.66 11.58
C HIS A 58 23.32 -1.37 10.45
N ARG A 59 24.07 -2.06 9.56
CA ARG A 59 23.43 -2.87 8.52
C ARG A 59 22.71 -4.07 9.13
N PRO A 60 21.47 -4.37 8.72
CA PRO A 60 20.75 -5.56 9.16
C PRO A 60 21.54 -6.84 8.87
N THR A 61 21.63 -7.72 9.86
CA THR A 61 22.26 -9.04 9.79
C THR A 61 21.32 -10.12 10.31
N GLY A 62 21.61 -11.39 10.01
CA GLY A 62 20.81 -12.53 10.47
C GLY A 62 19.32 -12.40 10.06
N PRO A 63 18.37 -12.70 10.96
CA PRO A 63 16.94 -12.70 10.63
C PRO A 63 16.42 -11.39 10.02
N ALA A 64 16.96 -10.24 10.42
CA ALA A 64 16.55 -8.95 9.85
C ALA A 64 17.01 -8.80 8.39
N ARG A 65 18.19 -9.33 8.04
CA ARG A 65 18.66 -9.39 6.65
C ARG A 65 17.82 -10.37 5.84
N ASP A 66 17.47 -11.51 6.44
CA ASP A 66 16.65 -12.54 5.79
C ASP A 66 15.25 -12.00 5.48
N LEU A 67 14.62 -11.28 6.41
CA LEU A 67 13.36 -10.59 6.12
C LEU A 67 13.50 -9.60 4.94
N LEU A 68 14.59 -8.83 4.89
CA LEU A 68 14.84 -7.88 3.79
C LEU A 68 15.19 -8.53 2.45
N SER A 69 15.53 -9.82 2.42
CA SER A 69 15.67 -10.55 1.15
C SER A 69 14.31 -10.99 0.62
N LEU A 70 13.36 -11.33 1.52
CA LEU A 70 11.98 -11.68 1.17
C LEU A 70 11.16 -10.49 0.63
N THR A 71 11.53 -9.26 0.97
CA THR A 71 10.81 -8.06 0.51
C THR A 71 11.34 -7.46 -0.79
N ARG A 72 12.40 -8.04 -1.37
CA ARG A 72 13.01 -7.57 -2.62
C ARG A 72 12.43 -8.29 -3.84
N ASP A 73 11.20 -7.97 -4.18
CA ASP A 73 10.67 -8.21 -5.53
C ASP A 73 10.70 -6.91 -6.35
N ARG A 74 11.21 -6.99 -7.59
CA ARG A 74 11.27 -5.88 -8.56
C ARG A 74 9.87 -5.61 -9.11
N PRO A 75 9.22 -4.46 -8.84
CA PRO A 75 8.06 -4.04 -9.60
C PRO A 75 8.57 -3.38 -10.88
N GLY A 76 8.83 -4.19 -11.92
CA GLY A 76 9.39 -3.69 -13.17
C GLY A 76 9.43 -4.63 -14.38
N ASP A 77 8.70 -5.76 -14.40
CA ASP A 77 8.61 -6.60 -15.61
C ASP A 77 7.16 -6.91 -16.02
N LEU A 78 6.37 -5.85 -16.21
CA LEU A 78 5.06 -5.91 -16.90
C LEU A 78 5.10 -5.21 -18.26
N SER A 79 6.28 -5.13 -18.90
CA SER A 79 6.44 -4.57 -20.25
C SER A 79 6.88 -5.61 -21.30
N ARG A 80 6.42 -6.85 -21.19
CA ARG A 80 6.44 -7.80 -22.32
C ARG A 80 5.06 -8.43 -22.50
N GLY A 81 4.40 -8.06 -23.59
CA GLY A 81 3.14 -8.63 -24.02
C GLY A 81 2.27 -7.59 -24.72
N ARG A 82 2.74 -7.09 -25.86
CA ARG A 82 1.84 -6.68 -26.95
C ARG A 82 1.28 -7.95 -27.58
#